data_AF-A0A4V1Q2V3-F1
#
_entry.id   AF-A0A4V1Q2V3-F1
#
_cell.length_a   1.000
_cell.length_b   1.000
_cell.length_c   1.000
_cell.angle_alpha   90.00
_cell.angle_beta   90.00
_cell.angle_gamma   90.00
#
_symmetry.space_group_name_H-M   'P 1'
#
loop_
_entity.id
_entity.type
_entity.pdbx_description
1 polymer ?
#
loop_
_entity_poly.entity_id
_entity_poly.type
_entity_poly.pdbx_seq_one_letter_code
_entity_poly.pdbx_strand_id
1 'polypeptide(L)' 'MSIPELAPHVEKAVKRNPMILRKALEVQLMKLIVEPFKALGNLEDMPNRLVIVDWLDECINSDQEYRVDR' A
#
# COMPACT_ATOMS: atom_id res chain seq x y z
N MET A 1 -1.54 -2.04 -17.58
CA MET A 1 -0.98 -3.37 -17.25
C MET A 1 -0.83 -3.46 -15.75
N SER A 2 -1.24 -4.57 -15.16
CA SER A 2 -1.09 -4.87 -13.73
C SER A 2 0.21 -5.64 -13.43
N ILE A 3 0.56 -5.80 -12.15
CA ILE A 3 1.66 -6.66 -11.67
C ILE A 3 1.02 -7.78 -10.82
N PRO A 4 0.45 -8.82 -11.45
CA PRO A 4 -0.29 -9.87 -10.74
C PRO A 4 0.58 -10.62 -9.72
N GLU A 5 1.90 -10.66 -9.91
CA GLU A 5 2.85 -11.31 -9.02
C GLU A 5 2.89 -10.65 -7.63
N LEU A 6 2.48 -9.38 -7.48
CA LEU A 6 2.41 -8.72 -6.17
C LEU A 6 1.28 -9.27 -5.28
N ALA A 7 0.18 -9.73 -5.88
CA ALA A 7 -1.02 -10.16 -5.16
C ALA A 7 -0.73 -11.16 -4.02
N PRO A 8 -0.01 -12.27 -4.22
CA PRO A 8 0.30 -13.21 -3.13
C PRO A 8 1.12 -12.59 -1.99
N HIS A 9 1.99 -11.62 -2.28
CA HIS A 9 2.80 -10.95 -1.26
C HIS A 9 1.96 -9.97 -0.43
N VAL A 10 1.06 -9.23 -1.07
CA VAL A 10 0.10 -8.34 -0.40
C VAL A 10 -0.89 -9.14 0.45
N GLU A 11 -1.47 -10.20 -0.11
CA GLU A 11 -2.37 -11.09 0.64
C GLU A 11 -1.69 -11.68 1.87
N LYS A 12 -0.44 -12.15 1.74
CA LYS A 12 0.32 -12.69 2.87
C LYS A 12 0.53 -11.64 3.96
N ALA A 13 0.82 -10.39 3.58
CA ALA A 13 0.98 -9.30 4.54
C ALA A 13 -0.33 -9.02 5.31
N VAL A 14 -1.47 -8.98 4.61
CA VAL A 14 -2.81 -8.78 5.22
C VAL A 14 -3.20 -9.97 6.09
N LYS A 15 -3.03 -11.21 5.62
CA LYS A 15 -3.33 -12.43 6.39
C LYS A 15 -2.48 -12.53 7.67
N ARG A 16 -1.21 -12.11 7.61
CA ARG A 16 -0.31 -12.09 8.78
C ARG A 16 -0.68 -11.03 9.80
N ASN A 17 -1.15 -9.86 9.34
CA ASN A 17 -1.58 -8.77 10.22
C ASN A 17 -2.86 -8.13 9.67
N PRO A 18 -4.05 -8.65 10.06
CA PRO A 18 -5.32 -8.10 9.60
C PRO A 18 -5.53 -6.63 9.98
N MET A 19 -4.85 -6.13 11.01
CA MET A 19 -4.92 -4.74 11.47
C MET A 19 -3.99 -3.81 10.70
N ILE A 20 -3.28 -4.27 9.66
CA ILE A 20 -2.31 -3.47 8.90
C ILE A 20 -2.92 -2.20 8.31
N LEU A 21 -4.18 -2.26 7.85
CA LEU A 21 -4.91 -1.11 7.27
C LEU A 21 -5.28 -0.02 8.29
N ARG A 22 -5.08 -0.30 9.59
CA ARG A 22 -5.30 0.65 10.69
C ARG A 22 -4.00 1.14 11.32
N LYS A 23 -2.84 0.77 10.74
CA LYS A 23 -1.54 1.26 11.19
C LYS A 23 -1.22 2.60 10.54
N ALA A 24 -0.22 3.28 11.08
CA ALA A 24 0.31 4.49 10.48
C ALA A 24 0.64 4.29 8.99
N LEU A 25 0.48 5.34 8.19
CA LEU A 25 0.62 5.31 6.74
C LEU A 25 2.01 4.79 6.30
N GLU A 26 3.07 5.13 7.03
CA GLU A 26 4.42 4.60 6.82
C GLU A 26 4.46 3.06 6.91
N VAL A 27 3.77 2.49 7.90
CA VAL A 27 3.70 1.04 8.09
C VAL A 27 2.93 0.39 6.94
N GLN A 28 1.83 1.01 6.51
CA GLN A 28 1.05 0.53 5.36
C GLN A 28 1.88 0.55 4.07
N LEU A 29 2.54 1.68 3.78
CA LEU A 29 3.42 1.85 2.62
C LEU A 29 4.53 0.78 2.61
N MET A 30 5.20 0.58 3.74
CA MET A 30 6.26 -0.42 3.83
C MET A 30 5.75 -1.84 3.64
N LYS A 31 4.65 -2.22 4.31
CA LYS A 31 4.15 -3.60 4.31
C LYS A 31 3.35 -4.00 3.08
N LEU A 32 2.65 -3.06 2.45
CA LEU A 32 1.71 -3.34 1.37
C LEU A 32 2.25 -2.93 0.00
N ILE A 33 3.31 -2.13 -0.05
CA ILE A 33 3.94 -1.70 -1.31
C ILE A 33 5.42 -2.11 -1.31
N VAL A 34 6.25 -1.49 -0.47
CA VAL A 34 7.72 -1.64 -0.58
C VAL A 34 8.19 -3.09 -0.40
N GLU A 35 7.73 -3.78 0.65
CA GLU A 35 8.11 -5.18 0.92
C GLU A 35 7.61 -6.16 -0.16
N PRO A 36 6.34 -6.09 -0.62
CA PRO A 36 5.87 -6.88 -1.75
C PRO A 36 6.73 -6.72 -3.01
N PHE A 37 7.13 -5.51 -3.38
CA PHE A 37 8.01 -5.30 -4.54
C PHE A 37 9.41 -5.91 -4.32
N LYS A 38 10.01 -5.76 -3.13
CA LYS A 38 11.29 -6.39 -2.79
C LYS A 38 11.21 -7.93 -2.83
N ALA A 39 10.05 -8.49 -2.53
CA ALA A 39 9.84 -9.93 -2.50
C ALA A 39 9.67 -10.56 -3.89
N LEU A 40 9.43 -9.75 -4.93
CA LEU A 40 9.37 -10.23 -6.32
C LEU A 40 10.73 -10.68 -6.87
N GLY A 41 11.83 -10.48 -6.13
CA GLY A 41 13.17 -10.83 -6.58
C GLY A 41 13.76 -9.74 -7.46
N ASN A 42 14.23 -10.10 -8.65
CA ASN A 42 15.07 -9.22 -9.46
C ASN A 42 14.27 -8.07 -10.09
N LEU A 43 14.16 -6.97 -9.35
CA LEU A 43 13.53 -5.72 -9.81
C LEU A 43 14.25 -5.12 -11.03
N GLU A 44 15.51 -5.49 -11.26
CA GLU A 44 16.32 -5.04 -12.41
C GLU A 44 15.76 -5.51 -13.77
N ASP A 45 15.14 -6.69 -13.80
CA ASP A 45 14.51 -7.24 -15.01
C ASP A 45 13.07 -6.71 -15.21
N MET A 46 12.56 -5.94 -14.24
CA MET A 46 11.20 -5.41 -14.30
C MET A 46 11.16 -4.13 -15.16
N PRO A 47 10.23 -4.01 -16.12
CA PRO A 47 10.07 -2.77 -16.86
C PRO A 47 9.66 -1.65 -15.90
N ASN A 48 10.16 -0.43 -16.14
CA ASN A 48 9.87 0.76 -15.32
C ASN A 48 8.41 0.80 -14.86
N ARG A 49 8.21 0.84 -13.53
CA ARG A 49 6.90 0.87 -12.90
C ARG A 49 6.67 2.23 -12.24
N LEU A 50 5.45 2.75 -12.37
CA LEU A 50 4.98 3.92 -11.65
C LEU A 50 3.89 3.47 -10.67
N VAL A 51 4.06 3.80 -9.39
CA VAL A 51 3.04 3.62 -8.37
C VAL A 51 2.47 4.99 -8.03
N ILE A 52 1.19 5.20 -8.28
CA ILE A 52 0.47 6.43 -7.93
C ILE A 52 -0.38 6.11 -6.70
N VAL A 53 -0.28 6.95 -5.67
CA VAL A 53 -1.08 6.84 -4.45
C VAL A 53 -1.93 8.10 -4.34
N ASP A 54 -3.24 7.95 -4.47
CA ASP A 54 -4.17 9.07 -4.71
C ASP A 54 -4.75 9.70 -3.43
N TRP A 55 -4.62 9.03 -2.28
CA TRP A 55 -5.47 9.28 -1.10
C TRP A 55 -4.67 9.40 0.20
N LEU A 56 -3.49 10.04 0.14
CA LEU A 56 -2.56 10.13 1.28
C LEU A 56 -3.02 11.13 2.36
N ASP A 57 -3.67 12.22 1.96
CA ASP A 57 -4.10 13.33 2.80
C ASP A 57 -5.26 12.94 3.73
N GLU A 58 -6.22 12.19 3.22
CA GLU A 58 -7.36 11.72 3.98
C GLU A 58 -6.99 10.54 4.92
N CYS A 59 -5.80 9.94 4.75
CA CYS A 59 -5.24 8.94 5.68
C CYS A 59 -4.52 9.54 6.90
N ILE A 60 -4.11 10.82 6.84
CA ILE A 60 -3.38 11.50 7.92
C ILE A 60 -4.36 12.11 8.94
N ASN A 61 -5.59 12.39 8.51
CA ASN A 61 -6.59 13.14 9.27
C ASN A 61 -7.90 12.35 9.48
N SER A 62 -7.87 11.03 9.64
CA SER A 62 -9.10 10.24 9.82
C SER A 62 -9.96 10.63 11.04
N ASP A 63 -9.39 11.40 11.98
CA ASP A 63 -10.10 11.98 13.13
C ASP A 63 -10.70 13.37 12.85
N GLN A 64 -10.45 13.95 11.68
CA GLN A 64 -11.04 15.19 11.19
C GLN A 64 -11.88 14.88 9.95
N GLU A 65 -13.09 14.40 10.15
CA GLU A 65 -14.11 14.46 9.09
C GLU A 65 -14.36 15.94 8.75
N TYR A 66 -13.91 16.38 7.58
CA TYR A 66 -14.34 17.65 7.01
C TYR A 66 -15.78 17.48 6.51
N ARG A 67 -16.74 17.65 7.42
CA ARG A 67 -18.15 17.82 7.03
C ARG A 67 -18.27 19.14 6.28
N VAL A 68 -18.48 19.07 4.97
CA VAL A 68 -18.93 20.21 4.20
C VAL A 68 -20.42 20.37 4.52
N ASP A 69 -20.74 21.21 5.50
CA ASP A 69 -22.12 21.63 5.72
C ASP A 69 -22.60 22.40 4.48
N ARG A 70 -23.80 22.02 4.01
CA ARG A 70 -24.39 22.41 2.73
C ARG A 70 -25.32 23.61 2.89
#